data_AF-A0A1B4XR06-F1
#
_entry.id   AF-A0A1B4XR06-F1
#
_cell.length_a   1.000
_cell.length_b   1.000
_cell.length_c   1.000
_cell.angle_alpha   90.00
_cell.angle_beta   90.00
_cell.angle_gamma   90.00
#
_symmetry.space_group_name_H-M   'P 1'
#
loop_
_entity.id
_entity.type
_entity.pdbx_description
1 polymer ?
#
loop_
_entity_poly.entity_id
_entity_poly.type
_entity_poly.pdbx_seq_one_letter_code
_entity_poly.pdbx_strand_id
1 'polypeptide(L)'
;MNNTKKFTLTAMFLAILLLLALTPLGFITLGPLNSTTMHIPVIIGSIVLGPKIGSMLGGTFGIISLIKNTTAPTPLSFVFSPFIPVIGTDHGSWKALLIVLIPRILIGVVPYFAYKWLNKLTKEKAQPVSLFVAGVLGSATNTILVMNMIYFLFNSAYAEIIGKAGTAVYLAIIATIFSSGVPEALVAGVAASAIASVLLRLMKRNATQKL
;
A
#
# COMPACT_ATOMS: atom_id res chain seq x y z
N MET A 1 13.18 27.23 -4.97
CA MET A 1 12.40 26.86 -3.76
C MET A 1 11.44 25.67 -3.92
N ASN A 2 10.89 25.34 -5.10
CA ASN A 2 9.98 24.19 -5.24
C ASN A 2 10.69 22.83 -5.07
N ASN A 3 11.95 22.71 -5.49
CA ASN A 3 12.71 21.46 -5.35
C ASN A 3 13.09 21.17 -3.90
N THR A 4 13.52 22.17 -3.12
CA THR A 4 13.84 22.00 -1.70
C THR A 4 12.63 21.56 -0.89
N LYS A 5 11.45 22.19 -1.08
CA LYS A 5 10.22 21.78 -0.39
C LYS A 5 9.80 20.34 -0.73
N LYS A 6 9.84 19.97 -2.03
CA LYS A 6 9.53 18.61 -2.47
C LYS A 6 10.51 17.60 -1.87
N PHE A 7 11.79 17.93 -1.83
CA PHE A 7 12.82 17.10 -1.23
C PHE A 7 12.57 16.89 0.27
N THR A 8 12.34 17.96 1.04
CA THR A 8 12.05 17.88 2.48
C THR A 8 10.79 17.06 2.77
N LEU A 9 9.70 17.28 2.03
CA LEU A 9 8.47 16.50 2.20
C LEU A 9 8.68 15.02 1.85
N THR A 10 9.45 14.72 0.79
CA THR A 10 9.79 13.34 0.42
C THR A 10 10.59 12.67 1.53
N ALA A 11 11.61 13.35 2.06
CA ALA A 11 12.41 12.85 3.18
C ALA A 11 11.56 12.62 4.44
N MET A 12 10.61 13.51 4.72
CA MET A 12 9.68 13.38 5.84
C MET A 12 8.77 12.15 5.68
N PHE A 13 8.16 11.94 4.50
CA PHE A 13 7.36 10.74 4.25
C PHE A 13 8.19 9.46 4.35
N LEU A 14 9.44 9.49 3.87
CA LEU A 14 10.34 8.35 3.95
C LEU A 14 10.74 8.07 5.42
N ALA A 15 10.99 9.09 6.22
CA ALA A 15 11.24 8.97 7.65
C ALA A 15 10.02 8.40 8.40
N ILE A 16 8.80 8.84 8.06
CA ILE A 16 7.56 8.27 8.60
C ILE A 16 7.44 6.79 8.23
N LEU A 17 7.73 6.41 6.99
CA LEU A 17 7.72 5.01 6.56
C LEU A 17 8.71 4.16 7.36
N LEU A 18 9.94 4.65 7.56
CA LEU A 18 10.94 3.96 8.38
C LEU A 18 10.51 3.84 9.84
N LEU A 19 9.93 4.90 10.40
CA LEU A 19 9.40 4.88 11.77
C LEU A 19 8.28 3.84 11.91
N LEU A 20 7.32 3.81 10.98
CA LEU A 20 6.25 2.81 10.97
C LEU A 20 6.78 1.39 10.77
N ALA A 21 7.84 1.22 9.98
CA ALA A 21 8.46 -0.08 9.74
C ALA A 21 9.16 -0.66 10.98
N LEU A 22 9.80 0.21 11.76
CA LEU A 22 10.54 -0.15 12.97
C LEU A 22 9.62 -0.27 14.19
N THR A 23 8.43 0.32 14.13
CA THR A 23 7.44 0.24 15.21
C THR A 23 6.37 -0.82 14.92
N PRO A 24 5.68 -1.35 15.94
CA PRO A 24 4.55 -2.27 15.74
C PRO A 24 3.37 -1.63 14.99
N LEU A 25 3.34 -0.30 14.88
CA LEU A 25 2.23 0.44 14.28
C LEU A 25 2.13 0.27 12.76
N GLY A 26 3.23 -0.08 12.07
CA GLY A 26 3.25 -0.29 10.62
C GLY A 26 2.51 -1.54 10.16
N PHE A 27 2.38 -2.54 11.04
CA PHE A 27 1.76 -3.84 10.78
C PHE A 27 0.91 -4.27 11.99
N ILE A 28 -0.37 -3.93 11.96
CA ILE A 28 -1.33 -4.34 12.99
C ILE A 28 -1.89 -5.70 12.58
N THR A 29 -1.80 -6.72 13.42
CA THR A 29 -2.38 -8.05 13.14
C THR A 29 -3.90 -8.05 13.35
N LEU A 30 -4.66 -7.66 12.32
CA LEU A 30 -6.12 -7.81 12.30
C LEU A 30 -6.48 -9.13 11.57
N GLY A 31 -6.37 -10.25 12.30
CA GLY A 31 -6.73 -11.58 11.80
C GLY A 31 -5.55 -12.40 11.24
N PRO A 32 -5.79 -13.34 10.29
CA PRO A 32 -4.76 -14.23 9.73
C PRO A 32 -3.67 -13.51 8.91
N LEU A 33 -3.91 -12.25 8.55
CA LEU A 33 -2.97 -11.41 7.82
C LEU A 33 -2.54 -10.20 8.64
N ASN A 34 -1.29 -9.80 8.46
CA ASN A 34 -0.79 -8.53 8.96
C ASN A 34 -1.48 -7.39 8.19
N SER A 35 -2.35 -6.64 8.87
CA SER A 35 -2.92 -5.42 8.34
C SER A 35 -1.87 -4.31 8.37
N THR A 36 -1.68 -3.63 7.25
CA THR A 36 -0.60 -2.65 7.09
C THR A 36 -1.13 -1.24 7.24
N THR A 37 -0.45 -0.35 7.98
CA THR A 37 -0.75 1.10 7.95
C THR A 37 0.25 1.85 7.07
N MET A 38 1.36 1.21 6.70
CA MET A 38 2.45 1.79 5.90
C MET A 38 2.03 2.25 4.50
N HIS A 39 0.91 1.77 3.97
CA HIS A 39 0.41 2.25 2.69
C HIS A 39 -0.18 3.67 2.79
N ILE A 40 -0.62 4.12 3.97
CA ILE A 40 -1.27 5.43 4.17
C ILE A 40 -0.31 6.60 3.84
N PRO A 41 0.93 6.67 4.40
CA PRO A 41 1.88 7.71 4.01
C PRO A 41 2.25 7.68 2.52
N VAL A 42 2.30 6.49 1.89
CA VAL A 42 2.56 6.35 0.45
C VAL A 42 1.42 6.95 -0.37
N ILE A 43 0.16 6.65 0.00
CA ILE A 43 -1.04 7.20 -0.63
C ILE A 43 -1.03 8.73 -0.53
N ILE A 44 -0.85 9.27 0.67
CA ILE A 44 -0.83 10.73 0.90
C ILE A 44 0.32 11.37 0.12
N GLY A 45 1.52 10.78 0.20
CA GLY A 45 2.69 11.22 -0.55
C GLY A 45 2.44 11.24 -2.06
N SER A 46 1.76 10.23 -2.61
CA SER A 46 1.42 10.18 -4.04
C SER A 46 0.47 11.30 -4.45
N ILE A 47 -0.56 11.56 -3.64
CA ILE A 47 -1.57 12.60 -3.92
C ILE A 47 -0.95 13.99 -3.86
N VAL A 48 -0.08 14.23 -2.87
CA VAL A 48 0.48 15.54 -2.56
C VAL A 48 1.70 15.88 -3.43
N LEU A 49 2.62 14.92 -3.61
CA LEU A 49 3.90 15.13 -4.29
C LEU A 49 3.91 14.62 -5.74
N GLY A 50 2.92 13.81 -6.11
CA GLY A 50 2.74 13.25 -7.44
C GLY A 50 3.17 11.78 -7.56
N PRO A 51 2.87 11.15 -8.70
CA PRO A 51 2.97 9.70 -8.87
C PRO A 51 4.42 9.20 -8.92
N LYS A 52 5.38 10.04 -9.36
CA LYS A 52 6.82 9.66 -9.38
C LYS A 52 7.39 9.50 -7.97
N ILE A 53 7.05 10.41 -7.05
CA ILE A 53 7.49 10.32 -5.66
C ILE A 53 6.66 9.25 -4.93
N GLY A 54 5.35 9.17 -5.20
CA GLY A 54 4.51 8.10 -4.70
C GLY A 54 5.03 6.71 -5.06
N SER A 55 5.40 6.46 -6.32
CA SER A 55 5.97 5.17 -6.76
C SER A 55 7.30 4.87 -6.09
N MET A 56 8.13 5.90 -5.84
CA MET A 56 9.39 5.74 -5.12
C MET A 56 9.13 5.34 -3.66
N LEU A 57 8.24 6.04 -2.96
CA LEU A 57 7.82 5.71 -1.59
C LEU A 57 7.22 4.31 -1.50
N GLY A 58 6.41 3.92 -2.50
CA GLY A 58 5.88 2.58 -2.65
C GLY A 58 6.98 1.53 -2.84
N GLY A 59 7.96 1.79 -3.70
CA GLY A 59 9.13 0.91 -3.87
C GLY A 59 9.92 0.74 -2.57
N THR A 60 10.16 1.82 -1.83
CA THR A 60 10.80 1.77 -0.50
C THR A 60 9.99 0.93 0.47
N PHE A 61 8.67 1.09 0.51
CA PHE A 61 7.78 0.24 1.30
C PHE A 61 7.88 -1.24 0.91
N GLY A 62 8.02 -1.55 -0.38
CA GLY A 62 8.27 -2.92 -0.86
C GLY A 62 9.58 -3.51 -0.35
N ILE A 63 10.68 -2.74 -0.40
CA ILE A 63 11.98 -3.15 0.13
C ILE A 63 11.91 -3.39 1.64
N ILE A 64 11.29 -2.47 2.38
CA ILE A 64 11.05 -2.61 3.82
C ILE A 64 10.25 -3.88 4.11
N SER A 65 9.20 -4.14 3.33
CA SER A 65 8.36 -5.32 3.48
C SER A 65 9.16 -6.61 3.26
N LEU A 66 10.07 -6.63 2.30
CA LEU A 66 10.96 -7.77 2.04
C LEU A 66 11.92 -8.01 3.20
N ILE A 67 12.57 -6.96 3.70
CA ILE A 67 13.49 -7.07 4.85
C ILE A 67 12.74 -7.56 6.09
N LYS A 68 11.56 -7.00 6.37
CA LYS A 68 10.75 -7.41 7.51
C LYS A 68 10.30 -8.86 7.42
N ASN A 69 9.81 -9.29 6.26
CA ASN A 69 9.39 -10.68 6.07
C ASN A 69 10.56 -11.67 6.15
N THR A 70 11.78 -11.24 5.84
CA THR A 70 12.99 -12.08 5.97
C THR A 70 13.48 -12.16 7.42
N THR A 71 13.36 -11.07 8.17
CA THR A 71 13.87 -10.99 9.57
C THR A 71 12.86 -11.46 10.62
N ALA A 72 11.56 -11.38 10.32
CA ALA A 72 10.47 -11.82 11.18
C ALA A 72 9.46 -12.62 10.33
N PRO A 73 9.78 -13.89 10.02
CA PRO A 73 8.96 -14.70 9.14
C PRO A 73 7.60 -15.01 9.76
N THR A 74 6.57 -14.91 8.93
CA THR A 74 5.19 -15.32 9.18
C THR A 74 4.82 -16.44 8.21
N PRO A 75 3.70 -17.16 8.40
CA PRO A 75 3.29 -18.25 7.51
C PRO A 75 3.19 -17.85 6.03
N LEU A 76 2.99 -16.56 5.72
CA LEU A 76 2.88 -16.04 4.36
C LEU A 76 4.14 -15.33 3.85
N SER A 77 5.22 -15.32 4.63
CA SER A 77 6.44 -14.59 4.28
C SER A 77 7.17 -15.15 3.07
N PHE A 78 6.94 -16.42 2.69
CA PHE A 78 7.45 -17.01 1.44
C PHE A 78 6.91 -16.31 0.17
N VAL A 79 5.76 -15.66 0.26
CA VAL A 79 5.19 -14.88 -0.85
C VAL A 79 5.83 -13.49 -0.95
N PHE A 80 6.42 -12.99 0.14
CA PHE A 80 6.94 -11.63 0.23
C PHE A 80 8.47 -11.55 0.32
N SER A 81 9.15 -12.68 0.48
CA SER A 81 10.61 -12.76 0.49
C SER A 81 11.10 -13.92 -0.39
N PRO A 82 12.02 -13.66 -1.35
CA PRO A 82 12.65 -14.70 -2.16
C PRO A 82 13.66 -15.52 -1.37
N PHE A 83 13.98 -15.13 -0.12
CA PHE A 83 14.93 -15.82 0.74
C PHE A 83 14.27 -16.89 1.61
N ILE A 84 12.94 -16.90 1.67
CA ILE A 84 12.18 -17.88 2.44
C ILE A 84 11.71 -18.98 1.48
N PRO A 85 12.00 -20.26 1.80
CA PRO A 85 11.55 -21.38 0.99
C PRO A 85 10.02 -21.39 0.89
N VAL A 86 9.52 -21.63 -0.32
CA VAL A 86 8.10 -21.83 -0.55
C VAL A 86 7.72 -23.17 0.07
N ILE A 87 6.56 -23.23 0.73
CA ILE A 87 6.06 -24.45 1.37
C ILE A 87 6.04 -25.58 0.34
N GLY A 88 6.71 -26.69 0.64
CA GLY A 88 6.90 -27.83 -0.25
C GLY A 88 8.11 -27.77 -1.19
N THR A 89 8.98 -26.76 -1.09
CA THR A 89 10.22 -26.64 -1.90
C THR A 89 11.41 -26.14 -1.10
N ASP A 90 12.63 -26.53 -1.47
CA ASP A 90 13.89 -26.10 -0.82
C ASP A 90 14.45 -24.76 -1.33
N HIS A 91 13.71 -24.06 -2.20
CA HIS A 91 14.15 -22.81 -2.81
C HIS A 91 13.09 -21.71 -2.68
N GLY A 92 13.54 -20.51 -2.34
CA GLY A 92 12.69 -19.33 -2.44
C GLY A 92 12.46 -18.93 -3.90
N SER A 93 11.38 -18.20 -4.17
CA SER A 93 10.98 -17.87 -5.54
C SER A 93 11.25 -16.41 -5.88
N TRP A 94 11.89 -16.16 -7.03
CA TRP A 94 12.02 -14.81 -7.59
C TRP A 94 10.67 -14.14 -7.83
N LYS A 95 9.59 -14.93 -7.95
CA LYS A 95 8.22 -14.42 -8.09
C LYS A 95 7.79 -13.62 -6.86
N ALA A 96 8.32 -13.90 -5.67
CA ALA A 96 8.03 -13.15 -4.45
C ALA A 96 8.46 -11.67 -4.54
N LEU A 97 9.55 -11.38 -5.26
CA LEU A 97 9.99 -10.00 -5.52
C LEU A 97 8.97 -9.21 -6.34
N LEU A 98 8.34 -9.86 -7.31
CA LEU A 98 7.30 -9.23 -8.12
C LEU A 98 6.08 -8.89 -7.27
N ILE A 99 5.67 -9.82 -6.39
CA ILE A 99 4.51 -9.64 -5.51
C ILE A 99 4.76 -8.55 -4.46
N VAL A 100 5.98 -8.45 -3.93
CA VAL A 100 6.29 -7.44 -2.92
C VAL A 100 6.50 -6.04 -3.52
N LEU A 101 7.00 -5.93 -4.76
CA LEU A 101 7.29 -4.62 -5.37
C LEU A 101 6.14 -4.07 -6.21
N ILE A 102 5.52 -4.89 -7.07
CA ILE A 102 4.54 -4.39 -8.07
C ILE A 102 3.32 -3.73 -7.39
N PRO A 103 2.60 -4.38 -6.46
CA PRO A 103 1.45 -3.77 -5.81
C PRO A 103 1.86 -2.52 -5.02
N ARG A 104 3.06 -2.54 -4.42
CA ARG A 104 3.56 -1.46 -3.57
C ARG A 104 3.90 -0.20 -4.36
N ILE A 105 4.50 -0.37 -5.53
CA ILE A 105 4.73 0.72 -6.48
C ILE A 105 3.38 1.26 -6.99
N LEU A 106 2.40 0.39 -7.28
CA LEU A 106 1.09 0.79 -7.79
C LEU A 106 0.25 1.57 -6.77
N ILE A 107 0.36 1.27 -5.47
CA ILE A 107 -0.22 2.11 -4.40
C ILE A 107 0.31 3.55 -4.47
N GLY A 108 1.54 3.74 -4.96
CA GLY A 108 2.12 5.06 -5.18
C GLY A 108 1.62 5.79 -6.43
N VAL A 109 0.85 5.14 -7.28
CA VAL A 109 0.44 5.66 -8.60
C VAL A 109 -1.08 5.77 -8.69
N VAL A 110 -1.81 4.71 -8.34
CA VAL A 110 -3.27 4.62 -8.46
C VAL A 110 -4.02 5.73 -7.71
N PRO A 111 -3.70 6.06 -6.44
CA PRO A 111 -4.42 7.10 -5.70
C PRO A 111 -4.30 8.47 -6.35
N TYR A 112 -3.13 8.79 -6.90
CA TYR A 112 -2.91 10.07 -7.59
C TYR A 112 -3.81 10.21 -8.82
N PHE A 113 -3.87 9.17 -9.66
CA PHE A 113 -4.73 9.21 -10.85
C PHE A 113 -6.21 9.16 -10.48
N ALA A 114 -6.59 8.35 -9.49
CA ALA A 114 -7.96 8.32 -8.95
C ALA A 114 -8.40 9.69 -8.44
N TYR A 115 -7.57 10.34 -7.62
CA TYR A 115 -7.83 11.69 -7.12
C TYR A 115 -7.95 12.69 -8.28
N LYS A 116 -6.99 12.71 -9.22
CA LYS A 116 -6.99 13.67 -10.34
C LYS A 116 -8.22 13.50 -11.23
N TRP A 117 -8.62 12.28 -11.52
CA TRP A 117 -9.78 11.97 -12.34
C TRP A 117 -11.07 12.38 -11.64
N LEU A 118 -11.25 11.98 -10.38
CA LEU A 118 -12.46 12.27 -9.60
C LEU A 118 -12.61 13.75 -9.26
N ASN A 119 -11.51 14.45 -8.98
CA ASN A 119 -11.51 15.88 -8.74
C ASN A 119 -11.85 16.68 -10.01
N LYS A 120 -11.44 16.17 -11.19
CA LYS A 120 -11.84 16.74 -12.49
C LYS A 120 -13.34 16.54 -12.77
N LEU A 121 -13.89 15.36 -12.45
CA LEU A 121 -15.32 15.07 -12.61
C LEU A 121 -16.19 15.92 -11.67
N THR A 122 -15.75 16.10 -10.43
CA THR A 122 -16.49 16.86 -9.41
C THR A 122 -16.28 18.39 -9.50
N LYS A 123 -15.54 18.88 -10.49
CA LYS A 123 -15.20 20.32 -10.67
C LYS A 123 -14.63 20.96 -9.40
N GLU A 124 -13.79 20.23 -8.66
CA GLU A 124 -13.23 20.62 -7.35
C GLU A 124 -14.26 20.87 -6.22
N LYS A 125 -15.56 20.64 -6.43
CA LYS A 125 -16.59 20.89 -5.41
C LYS A 125 -16.59 19.86 -4.28
N ALA A 126 -16.11 18.65 -4.53
CA ALA A 126 -16.11 17.53 -3.59
C ALA A 126 -14.68 16.99 -3.34
N GLN A 127 -13.74 17.90 -3.09
CA GLN A 127 -12.33 17.54 -2.86
C GLN A 127 -12.15 16.49 -1.73
N PRO A 128 -12.82 16.59 -0.55
CA PRO A 128 -12.66 15.60 0.52
C PRO A 128 -13.14 14.20 0.14
N VAL A 129 -14.22 14.13 -0.66
CA VAL A 129 -14.77 12.85 -1.17
C VAL A 129 -13.81 12.25 -2.20
N SER A 130 -13.23 13.10 -3.08
CA SER A 130 -12.24 12.67 -4.05
C SER A 130 -11.00 12.06 -3.39
N LEU A 131 -10.55 12.66 -2.28
CA LEU A 131 -9.43 12.15 -1.48
C LEU A 131 -9.77 10.87 -0.73
N PHE A 132 -10.99 10.76 -0.19
CA PHE A 132 -11.45 9.54 0.47
C PHE A 132 -11.45 8.36 -0.50
N VAL A 133 -12.06 8.53 -1.67
CA VAL A 133 -12.11 7.48 -2.71
C VAL A 133 -10.72 7.13 -3.20
N ALA A 134 -9.83 8.11 -3.37
CA ALA A 134 -8.43 7.84 -3.74
C ALA A 134 -7.70 6.99 -2.68
N GLY A 135 -7.94 7.24 -1.39
CA GLY A 135 -7.37 6.43 -0.30
C GLY A 135 -7.92 5.00 -0.28
N VAL A 136 -9.24 4.85 -0.44
CA VAL A 136 -9.91 3.54 -0.55
C VAL A 136 -9.35 2.75 -1.73
N LEU A 137 -9.26 3.36 -2.91
CA LEU A 137 -8.74 2.71 -4.12
C LEU A 137 -7.25 2.35 -3.98
N GLY A 138 -6.46 3.20 -3.31
CA GLY A 138 -5.06 2.89 -3.01
C GLY A 138 -4.88 1.64 -2.17
N SER A 139 -5.62 1.57 -1.07
CA SER A 139 -5.59 0.42 -0.16
C SER A 139 -6.15 -0.85 -0.85
N ALA A 140 -7.29 -0.73 -1.52
CA ALA A 140 -7.89 -1.84 -2.27
C ALA A 140 -6.97 -2.39 -3.36
N THR A 141 -6.23 -1.52 -4.07
CA THR A 141 -5.24 -1.94 -5.08
C THR A 141 -4.19 -2.87 -4.48
N ASN A 142 -3.69 -2.56 -3.28
CA ASN A 142 -2.73 -3.42 -2.60
C ASN A 142 -3.31 -4.81 -2.35
N THR A 143 -4.43 -4.86 -1.63
CA THR A 143 -5.02 -6.10 -1.15
C THR A 143 -5.48 -6.97 -2.32
N ILE A 144 -6.16 -6.38 -3.31
CA ILE A 144 -6.62 -7.10 -4.50
C ILE A 144 -5.44 -7.62 -5.32
N LEU A 145 -4.42 -6.81 -5.62
CA LEU A 145 -3.30 -7.30 -6.44
C LEU A 145 -2.49 -8.36 -5.71
N VAL A 146 -2.16 -8.14 -4.43
CA VAL A 146 -1.37 -9.09 -3.65
C VAL A 146 -2.08 -10.44 -3.62
N MET A 147 -3.37 -10.44 -3.32
CA MET A 147 -4.18 -11.64 -3.23
C MET A 147 -4.33 -12.38 -4.57
N ASN A 148 -4.58 -11.64 -5.66
CA ASN A 148 -4.64 -12.25 -6.99
C ASN A 148 -3.27 -12.80 -7.42
N MET A 149 -2.18 -12.11 -7.13
CA MET A 149 -0.84 -12.60 -7.44
C MET A 149 -0.48 -13.86 -6.64
N ILE A 150 -0.90 -13.95 -5.36
CA ILE A 150 -0.76 -15.17 -4.56
C ILE A 150 -1.51 -16.32 -5.24
N TYR A 151 -2.76 -16.09 -5.67
CA TYR A 151 -3.57 -17.11 -6.35
C TYR A 151 -2.92 -17.64 -7.63
N PHE A 152 -2.38 -16.77 -8.49
CA PHE A 152 -1.79 -17.19 -9.76
C PHE A 152 -0.40 -17.81 -9.63
N LEU A 153 0.41 -17.36 -8.67
CA LEU A 153 1.82 -17.72 -8.60
C LEU A 153 2.14 -18.76 -7.50
N PHE A 154 1.32 -18.85 -6.46
CA PHE A 154 1.55 -19.67 -5.26
C PHE A 154 0.31 -20.43 -4.78
N ASN A 155 -0.59 -20.81 -5.70
CA ASN A 155 -1.84 -21.49 -5.37
C ASN A 155 -1.64 -22.72 -4.47
N SER A 156 -0.72 -23.62 -4.86
CA SER A 156 -0.45 -24.87 -4.15
C SER A 156 0.07 -24.64 -2.73
N ALA A 157 1.05 -23.76 -2.55
CA ALA A 157 1.61 -23.43 -1.25
C ALA A 157 0.59 -22.71 -0.34
N TYR A 158 -0.27 -21.87 -0.92
CA TYR A 158 -1.30 -21.17 -0.17
C TYR A 158 -2.47 -22.09 0.23
N ALA A 159 -2.81 -23.07 -0.63
CA ALA A 159 -3.79 -24.12 -0.35
C ALA A 159 -3.39 -24.99 0.86
N GLU A 160 -2.09 -25.29 0.98
CA GLU A 160 -1.52 -26.10 2.05
C GLU A 160 -1.63 -25.40 3.42
N ILE A 161 -1.44 -24.09 3.48
CA ILE A 161 -1.56 -23.28 4.71
C ILE A 161 -3.00 -23.26 5.22
N ILE A 162 -3.95 -23.15 4.28
CA ILE A 162 -5.37 -23.00 4.61
C ILE A 162 -6.03 -24.38 4.82
N GLY A 163 -5.35 -25.46 4.46
CA GLY A 163 -5.90 -26.81 4.50
C GLY A 163 -7.10 -26.99 3.55
N LYS A 164 -7.18 -26.18 2.49
CA LYS A 164 -8.29 -26.17 1.52
C LYS A 164 -7.74 -26.31 0.12
N ALA A 165 -8.41 -27.10 -0.73
CA ALA A 165 -7.99 -27.34 -2.11
C ALA A 165 -8.94 -26.69 -3.13
N GLY A 166 -8.39 -26.31 -4.29
CA GLY A 166 -9.17 -25.84 -5.44
C GLY A 166 -9.96 -24.54 -5.21
N THR A 167 -11.26 -24.55 -5.52
CA THR A 167 -12.16 -23.38 -5.40
C THR A 167 -12.26 -22.82 -3.98
N ALA A 168 -12.03 -23.65 -2.97
CA ALA A 168 -12.04 -23.25 -1.57
C ALA A 168 -10.88 -22.29 -1.20
N VAL A 169 -9.79 -22.34 -1.97
CA VAL A 169 -8.64 -21.42 -1.84
C VAL A 169 -9.04 -20.02 -2.29
N TYR A 170 -9.71 -19.91 -3.44
CA TYR A 170 -10.16 -18.62 -3.96
C TYR A 170 -11.22 -17.98 -3.05
N LEU A 171 -12.11 -18.78 -2.46
CA LEU A 171 -13.05 -18.30 -1.44
C LEU A 171 -12.34 -17.77 -0.19
N ALA A 172 -11.27 -18.42 0.26
CA ALA A 172 -10.48 -17.92 1.39
C ALA A 172 -9.78 -16.60 1.06
N ILE A 173 -9.29 -16.44 -0.17
CA ILE A 173 -8.72 -15.18 -0.66
C ILE A 173 -9.77 -14.07 -0.64
N ILE A 174 -10.96 -14.31 -1.21
CA ILE A 174 -12.05 -13.34 -1.20
C ILE A 174 -12.43 -12.97 0.24
N ALA A 175 -12.61 -13.98 1.11
CA ALA A 175 -12.94 -13.74 2.51
C ALA A 175 -11.90 -12.85 3.19
N THR A 176 -10.63 -13.05 2.88
CA THR A 176 -9.53 -12.27 3.42
C THR A 176 -9.53 -10.83 2.89
N ILE A 177 -9.78 -10.64 1.59
CA ILE A 177 -9.93 -9.30 0.99
C ILE A 177 -11.06 -8.53 1.70
N PHE A 178 -12.17 -9.19 2.01
CA PHE A 178 -13.28 -8.54 2.72
C PHE A 178 -12.99 -8.32 4.21
N SER A 179 -12.38 -9.27 4.90
CA SER A 179 -12.16 -9.19 6.35
C SER A 179 -11.09 -8.18 6.73
N SER A 180 -9.97 -8.13 6.01
CA SER A 180 -8.86 -7.21 6.30
C SER A 180 -8.84 -6.00 5.37
N GLY A 181 -9.22 -6.16 4.10
CA GLY A 181 -9.14 -5.08 3.12
C GLY A 181 -10.19 -3.99 3.32
N VAL A 182 -11.40 -4.31 3.80
CA VAL A 182 -12.45 -3.28 4.03
C VAL A 182 -12.06 -2.33 5.17
N PRO A 183 -11.68 -2.81 6.38
CA PRO A 183 -11.24 -1.92 7.45
C PRO A 183 -10.03 -1.06 7.05
N GLU A 184 -9.03 -1.65 6.38
CA GLU A 184 -7.86 -0.92 5.89
C GLU A 184 -8.22 0.18 4.91
N ALA A 185 -9.08 -0.13 3.93
CA ALA A 185 -9.48 0.83 2.92
C ALA A 185 -10.26 2.00 3.50
N LEU A 186 -11.11 1.74 4.49
CA LEU A 186 -11.84 2.80 5.20
C LEU A 186 -10.88 3.69 6.00
N VAL A 187 -9.97 3.11 6.78
CA VAL A 187 -8.98 3.87 7.55
C VAL A 187 -8.08 4.70 6.62
N ALA A 188 -7.61 4.10 5.52
CA ALA A 188 -6.81 4.79 4.51
C ALA A 188 -7.59 5.91 3.83
N GLY A 189 -8.87 5.70 3.52
CA GLY A 189 -9.75 6.72 2.95
C GLY A 189 -9.94 7.91 3.88
N VAL A 190 -10.28 7.66 5.15
CA VAL A 190 -10.44 8.72 6.16
C VAL A 190 -9.14 9.47 6.37
N ALA A 191 -8.02 8.76 6.57
CA ALA A 191 -6.71 9.36 6.77
C ALA A 191 -6.26 10.19 5.56
N ALA A 192 -6.46 9.67 4.34
CA ALA A 192 -6.16 10.40 3.11
C ALA A 192 -7.01 11.67 2.99
N SER A 193 -8.32 11.58 3.27
CA SER A 193 -9.20 12.75 3.23
C SER A 193 -8.80 13.82 4.25
N ALA A 194 -8.58 13.43 5.51
CA ALA A 194 -8.21 14.35 6.58
C ALA A 194 -6.83 14.99 6.36
N ILE A 195 -5.82 14.19 6.07
CA ILE A 195 -4.42 14.66 6.03
C ILE A 195 -4.11 15.32 4.68
N ALA A 196 -4.48 14.70 3.56
CA ALA A 196 -4.15 15.24 2.25
C ALA A 196 -4.94 16.52 1.93
N SER A 197 -6.16 16.69 2.46
CA SER A 197 -6.91 17.94 2.27
C SER A 197 -6.20 19.13 2.92
N VAL A 198 -5.69 18.96 4.13
CA VAL A 198 -4.91 19.98 4.86
C VAL A 198 -3.59 20.26 4.14
N LEU A 199 -2.84 19.22 3.78
CA LEU A 199 -1.57 19.36 3.05
C LEU A 199 -1.74 20.10 1.71
N LEU A 200 -2.76 19.73 0.92
CA LEU A 200 -3.04 20.39 -0.36
C LEU A 200 -3.43 21.86 -0.17
N ARG A 201 -4.23 22.19 0.86
CA ARG A 201 -4.57 23.59 1.18
C ARG A 201 -3.34 24.40 1.59
N LEU A 202 -2.48 23.85 2.45
CA LEU A 202 -1.24 24.51 2.87
C LEU A 202 -0.27 24.73 1.70
N MET A 203 -0.21 23.77 0.77
CA MET A 203 0.59 23.91 -0.44
C MET A 203 0.06 24.97 -1.40
N LYS A 204 -1.27 25.04 -1.60
CA LYS A 204 -1.91 26.09 -2.41
C LYS A 204 -1.69 27.48 -1.78
N ARG A 205 -1.94 27.64 -0.47
CA ARG A 205 -1.78 28.93 0.25
C ARG A 205 -0.36 29.49 0.18
N ASN A 206 0.64 28.63 0.34
CA ASN A 206 2.06 29.01 0.25
C ASN A 206 2.53 29.34 -1.16
N ALA A 207 1.79 28.93 -2.20
CA ALA A 207 2.04 29.33 -3.58
C ALA A 207 1.46 30.73 -3.87
N THR A 208 0.31 31.06 -3.27
CA THR A 208 -0.35 32.37 -3.42
C THR A 208 0.35 33.49 -2.67
N GLN A 209 0.95 33.22 -1.50
CA GLN A 209 1.73 34.21 -0.74
C GLN A 209 3.08 34.61 -1.38
N LYS A 210 3.42 34.03 -2.54
CA LYS A 210 4.66 34.32 -3.29
C LYS A 210 4.44 35.17 -4.53
N LEU A 211 3.20 35.58 -4.80
CA LEU A 211 2.81 36.56 -5.80
C LEU A 211 2.61 37.90 -5.09
#